data_AF-A0A4Q4ZFC5-F1
#
_entry.id   AF-A0A4Q4ZFC5-F1
#
_cell.length_a   1.000
_cell.length_b   1.000
_cell.length_c   1.000
_cell.angle_alpha   90.00
_cell.angle_beta   90.00
_cell.angle_gamma   90.00
#
_symmetry.space_group_name_H-M   'P 1'
#
loop_
_entity.id
_entity.type
_entity.pdbx_description
1 polymer ?
#
loop_
_entity_poly.entity_id
_entity_poly.type
_entity_poly.pdbx_seq_one_letter_code
_entity_poly.pdbx_strand_id
1 'polypeptide(L)'
;MLQLFSKSEAALIFRVSGRTGPYQRPSKRFPSEEVPKDFTPSVLAYADAMRQVYKQFGENDLDIITLTADALMNTAPWGLYDSRTGKPNLSTPVLEVKEILERGLRHPDAKHHPGILHMYIHLVEMSDQPEIAVIAADHLRTLIPDAGHLHHMPSHIDVIIGDYRRALQTNLKATIADDKYYQREGGKNFYTFYRMHNYHSLVYGAMMAGQASVALEAASRIEATLTERCAIG
;
A
#
# COMPACT_ATOMS: atom_id res chain seq x y z
N MET A 1 -4.13 3.75 11.99
CA MET A 1 -4.80 4.40 10.83
C MET A 1 -3.92 4.14 9.60
N LEU A 2 -3.94 2.90 9.11
CA LEU A 2 -3.06 2.39 8.04
C LEU A 2 -3.94 1.53 7.13
N GLN A 3 -3.82 1.67 5.81
CA GLN A 3 -4.60 0.99 4.73
C GLN A 3 -6.08 1.38 4.55
N LEU A 4 -6.35 2.57 4.00
CA LEU A 4 -7.62 2.82 3.31
C LEU A 4 -7.45 2.49 1.81
N PHE A 5 -7.87 1.28 1.42
CA PHE A 5 -7.72 0.72 0.07
C PHE A 5 -8.77 1.17 -0.97
N SER A 6 -8.38 1.09 -2.26
CA SER A 6 -9.00 0.20 -3.27
C SER A 6 -9.44 0.79 -4.63
N LYS A 7 -9.37 2.10 -4.92
CA LYS A 7 -9.71 2.61 -6.27
C LYS A 7 -8.51 3.10 -7.09
N SER A 8 -7.53 3.73 -6.46
CA SER A 8 -6.41 4.40 -7.15
C SER A 8 -5.18 3.50 -7.35
N GLU A 9 -4.91 2.54 -6.46
CA GLU A 9 -3.69 1.72 -6.49
C GLU A 9 -3.66 0.78 -7.70
N ALA A 10 -4.79 0.17 -8.05
CA ALA A 10 -4.90 -0.65 -9.26
C ALA A 10 -4.63 0.16 -10.55
N ALA A 11 -5.07 1.42 -10.60
CA ALA A 11 -4.81 2.30 -11.74
C ALA A 11 -3.35 2.78 -11.81
N LEU A 12 -2.69 2.93 -10.65
CA LEU A 12 -1.28 3.31 -10.57
C LEU A 12 -0.36 2.15 -10.99
N ILE A 13 -0.63 0.93 -10.52
CA ILE A 13 0.13 -0.27 -10.89
C ILE A 13 0.04 -0.51 -12.42
N PHE A 14 -1.16 -0.39 -13.02
CA PHE A 14 -1.34 -0.55 -14.46
C PHE A 14 -0.67 0.55 -15.31
N ARG A 15 -0.60 1.79 -14.81
CA ARG A 15 0.10 2.87 -15.51
C ARG A 15 1.62 2.74 -15.45
N VAL A 16 2.15 2.20 -14.35
CA VAL A 16 3.59 2.05 -14.13
C VAL A 16 4.16 0.84 -14.88
N SER A 17 3.37 -0.21 -15.15
CA SER A 17 3.81 -1.40 -15.91
C SER A 17 3.85 -1.21 -17.44
N GLY A 18 3.61 0.00 -17.95
CA GLY A 18 3.71 0.31 -19.39
C GLY A 18 2.64 -0.34 -20.28
N ARG A 19 1.65 -1.03 -19.71
CA ARG A 19 0.54 -1.65 -20.45
C ARG A 19 -0.55 -0.61 -20.72
N THR A 20 -0.48 0.07 -21.87
CA THR A 20 -1.53 0.99 -22.35
C THR A 20 -2.69 0.22 -22.98
N GLY A 21 -3.58 -0.34 -22.14
CA GLY A 21 -4.90 -0.86 -22.56
C GLY A 21 -6.03 -0.02 -21.96
N PRO A 22 -7.25 -0.04 -22.53
CA PRO A 22 -8.40 0.61 -21.91
C PRO A 22 -8.64 -0.04 -20.54
N TYR A 23 -8.46 0.72 -19.46
CA TYR A 23 -8.78 0.28 -18.11
C TYR A 23 -10.27 -0.04 -18.04
N GLN A 24 -10.62 -1.32 -18.14
CA GLN A 24 -11.96 -1.80 -17.85
C GLN A 24 -12.09 -1.93 -16.34
N ARG A 25 -13.04 -1.21 -15.75
CA ARG A 25 -13.43 -1.37 -14.35
C ARG A 25 -13.68 -2.86 -14.07
N PRO A 26 -13.03 -3.49 -13.08
CA PRO A 26 -13.34 -4.86 -12.74
C PRO A 26 -14.80 -4.93 -12.28
N SER A 27 -15.69 -5.40 -13.14
CA SER A 27 -17.15 -5.36 -12.92
C SER A 27 -17.56 -6.10 -11.65
N LYS A 28 -16.79 -7.12 -11.25
CA LYS A 28 -16.99 -7.84 -9.98
C LYS A 28 -16.63 -7.01 -8.73
N ARG A 29 -15.61 -6.14 -8.81
CA ARG A 29 -15.16 -5.30 -7.67
C ARG A 29 -16.05 -4.06 -7.50
N PHE A 30 -16.56 -3.52 -8.60
CA PHE A 30 -17.46 -2.36 -8.58
C PHE A 30 -18.67 -2.59 -9.49
N PRO A 31 -19.71 -3.29 -9.00
CA PRO A 31 -20.84 -3.74 -9.80
C PRO A 31 -21.80 -2.63 -10.23
N SER A 32 -21.79 -1.47 -9.56
CA SER A 32 -22.71 -0.34 -9.82
C SER A 32 -22.02 1.02 -9.68
N GLU A 33 -22.63 2.07 -10.24
CA GLU A 33 -22.24 3.46 -9.97
C GLU A 33 -22.68 3.92 -8.57
N GLU A 34 -23.80 3.41 -8.08
CA GLU A 34 -24.21 3.57 -6.69
C GLU A 34 -23.20 2.90 -5.75
N VAL A 35 -22.78 3.63 -4.71
CA VAL A 35 -21.87 3.15 -3.67
C VAL A 35 -22.64 2.19 -2.75
N PRO A 36 -22.33 0.88 -2.75
CA PRO A 36 -22.98 -0.07 -1.86
C PRO A 36 -22.71 0.27 -0.40
N LYS A 37 -23.70 0.05 0.48
CA LYS A 37 -23.52 0.16 1.94
C LYS A 37 -22.59 -0.92 2.49
N ASP A 38 -22.54 -2.08 1.83
CA ASP A 38 -21.68 -3.20 2.16
C ASP A 38 -20.96 -3.69 0.90
N PHE A 39 -19.63 -3.62 0.93
CA PHE A 39 -18.76 -4.09 -0.15
C PHE A 39 -18.39 -5.57 -0.02
N THR A 40 -18.70 -6.22 1.11
CA THR A 40 -18.27 -7.60 1.42
C THR A 40 -18.59 -8.58 0.29
N PRO A 41 -19.81 -8.61 -0.28
CA PRO A 41 -20.12 -9.54 -1.38
C PRO A 41 -19.24 -9.33 -2.61
N SER A 42 -18.97 -8.06 -2.98
CA SER A 42 -18.14 -7.73 -4.14
C SER A 42 -16.65 -8.03 -3.92
N VAL A 43 -16.16 -7.84 -2.70
CA VAL A 43 -14.79 -8.16 -2.30
C VAL A 43 -14.56 -9.67 -2.38
N LEU A 44 -15.45 -10.47 -1.80
CA LEU A 44 -15.36 -11.93 -1.84
C LEU A 44 -15.46 -12.46 -3.28
N ALA A 45 -16.44 -11.97 -4.06
CA ALA A 45 -16.60 -12.37 -5.45
C ALA A 45 -15.39 -12.00 -6.33
N TYR A 46 -14.73 -10.87 -6.07
CA TYR A 46 -13.51 -10.47 -6.77
C TYR A 46 -12.31 -11.34 -6.36
N ALA A 47 -12.15 -11.61 -5.06
CA ALA A 47 -11.12 -12.51 -4.56
C ALA A 47 -11.23 -13.92 -5.16
N ASP A 48 -12.44 -14.48 -5.21
CA ASP A 48 -12.68 -15.79 -5.84
C ASP A 48 -12.41 -15.77 -7.35
N ALA A 49 -12.75 -14.68 -8.03
CA ALA A 49 -12.41 -14.53 -9.44
C ALA A 49 -10.88 -14.46 -9.65
N MET A 50 -10.17 -13.71 -8.82
CA MET A 50 -8.71 -13.61 -8.90
C MET A 50 -8.02 -14.94 -8.58
N ARG A 51 -8.55 -15.76 -7.68
CA ARG A 51 -8.07 -17.14 -7.49
C ARG A 51 -8.14 -17.96 -8.78
N GLN A 52 -9.22 -17.84 -9.55
CA GLN A 52 -9.33 -18.56 -10.84
C GLN A 52 -8.33 -18.03 -11.87
N VAL A 53 -8.17 -16.70 -11.96
CA VAL A 53 -7.18 -16.08 -12.84
C VAL A 53 -5.76 -16.52 -12.47
N TYR A 54 -5.42 -16.52 -11.18
CA TYR A 54 -4.12 -16.98 -10.68
C TYR A 54 -3.85 -18.45 -11.02
N LYS A 55 -4.84 -19.33 -10.83
CA LYS A 55 -4.71 -20.75 -11.19
C LYS A 55 -4.45 -20.96 -12.68
N GLN A 56 -5.05 -20.13 -13.54
CA GLN A 56 -4.94 -20.30 -14.99
C GLN A 56 -3.70 -19.59 -15.58
N PHE A 57 -3.29 -18.46 -15.02
CA PHE A 57 -2.32 -17.56 -15.65
C PHE A 57 -1.20 -17.07 -14.71
N GLY A 58 -1.28 -17.36 -13.41
CA GLY A 58 -0.49 -16.69 -12.38
C GLY A 58 0.90 -17.28 -12.12
N GLU A 59 1.29 -18.35 -12.82
CA GLU A 59 2.49 -19.11 -12.47
C GLU A 59 3.78 -18.26 -12.47
N ASN A 60 3.88 -17.30 -13.41
CA ASN A 60 5.03 -16.41 -13.59
C ASN A 60 4.65 -14.95 -13.95
N ASP A 61 3.38 -14.55 -13.81
CA ASP A 61 2.96 -13.17 -14.07
C ASP A 61 2.86 -12.38 -12.77
N LEU A 62 3.81 -11.47 -12.55
CA LEU A 62 3.91 -10.66 -11.33
C LEU A 62 2.72 -9.70 -11.13
N ASP A 63 2.08 -9.23 -12.21
CA ASP A 63 0.86 -8.41 -12.10
C ASP A 63 -0.29 -9.27 -11.57
N ILE A 64 -0.46 -10.49 -12.10
CA ILE A 64 -1.52 -11.41 -11.65
C ILE A 64 -1.29 -11.86 -10.20
N ILE A 65 -0.05 -12.15 -9.82
CA ILE A 65 0.33 -12.45 -8.44
C ILE A 65 -0.04 -11.28 -7.53
N THR A 66 0.36 -10.06 -7.91
CA THR A 66 0.08 -8.84 -7.14
C THR A 66 -1.42 -8.61 -6.96
N LEU A 67 -2.19 -8.64 -8.06
CA LEU A 67 -3.63 -8.39 -8.04
C LEU A 67 -4.40 -9.47 -7.26
N THR A 68 -3.93 -10.71 -7.31
CA THR A 68 -4.50 -11.81 -6.52
C THR A 68 -4.24 -11.61 -5.04
N ALA A 69 -3.01 -11.24 -4.66
CA ALA A 69 -2.67 -10.92 -3.28
C ALA A 69 -3.51 -9.74 -2.76
N ASP A 70 -3.60 -8.63 -3.50
CA ASP A 70 -4.47 -7.49 -3.14
C ASP A 70 -5.91 -7.94 -2.91
N ALA A 71 -6.48 -8.71 -3.83
CA ALA A 71 -7.87 -9.17 -3.74
C ALA A 71 -8.12 -10.02 -2.49
N LEU A 72 -7.22 -10.96 -2.18
CA LEU A 72 -7.32 -11.84 -1.03
C LEU A 72 -7.07 -11.11 0.29
N MET A 73 -6.11 -10.19 0.36
CA MET A 73 -5.86 -9.39 1.56
C MET A 73 -7.07 -8.53 1.93
N ASN A 74 -7.75 -7.98 0.93
CA ASN A 74 -8.95 -7.17 1.13
C ASN A 74 -10.15 -7.97 1.67
N THR A 75 -10.15 -9.31 1.69
CA THR A 75 -11.24 -10.09 2.32
C THR A 75 -11.19 -10.07 3.85
N ALA A 76 -10.04 -9.68 4.43
CA ALA A 76 -9.83 -9.62 5.87
C ALA A 76 -8.96 -8.40 6.23
N PRO A 77 -9.44 -7.16 6.00
CA PRO A 77 -8.66 -5.96 6.25
C PRO A 77 -8.20 -5.90 7.71
N TRP A 78 -6.90 -5.80 7.93
CA TRP A 78 -6.23 -5.88 9.25
C TRP A 78 -6.46 -7.17 10.05
N GLY A 79 -7.10 -8.18 9.45
CA GLY A 79 -7.49 -9.41 10.12
C GLY A 79 -6.63 -10.63 9.78
N LEU A 80 -5.65 -10.48 8.88
CA LEU A 80 -4.77 -11.57 8.43
C LEU A 80 -3.87 -12.11 9.55
N TYR A 81 -3.53 -11.27 10.51
CA TYR A 81 -2.75 -11.63 11.70
C TYR A 81 -3.49 -11.16 12.95
N ASP A 82 -3.31 -11.89 14.05
CA ASP A 82 -3.81 -11.48 15.35
C ASP A 82 -3.03 -10.25 15.84
N SER A 83 -3.74 -9.16 16.15
CA SER A 83 -3.13 -7.86 16.47
C SER A 83 -2.33 -7.83 17.78
N ARG A 84 -2.48 -8.84 18.64
CA ARG A 84 -1.75 -8.93 19.91
C ARG A 84 -0.50 -9.78 19.80
N THR A 85 -0.57 -10.84 19.00
CA THR A 85 0.47 -11.87 18.94
C THR A 85 1.25 -11.85 17.64
N GLY A 86 0.75 -11.21 16.59
CA GLY A 86 1.34 -11.25 15.25
C GLY A 86 1.22 -12.61 14.56
N LYS A 87 0.49 -13.57 15.16
CA LYS A 87 0.32 -14.91 14.58
C LYS A 87 -0.69 -14.90 13.45
N PRO A 88 -0.52 -15.74 12.40
CA PRO A 88 -1.49 -15.82 11.30
C PRO A 88 -2.89 -16.19 11.80
N ASN A 89 -3.90 -15.45 11.35
CA ASN A 89 -5.29 -15.79 11.57
C ASN A 89 -5.74 -16.84 10.55
N LEU A 90 -5.77 -18.11 10.98
CA LEU A 90 -6.08 -19.24 10.11
C LEU A 90 -7.53 -19.30 9.59
N SER A 91 -8.42 -18.42 10.07
CA SER A 91 -9.76 -18.24 9.48
C SER A 91 -9.77 -17.36 8.23
N THR A 92 -8.62 -16.79 7.85
CA THR A 92 -8.44 -15.87 6.72
C THR A 92 -7.49 -16.48 5.68
N PRO A 93 -7.38 -15.92 4.45
CA PRO A 93 -6.47 -16.47 3.44
C PRO A 93 -4.98 -16.14 3.69
N VAL A 94 -4.57 -15.75 4.89
CA VAL A 94 -3.20 -15.27 5.19
C VAL A 94 -2.10 -16.22 4.70
N LEU A 95 -2.26 -17.53 4.90
CA LEU A 95 -1.27 -18.52 4.46
C LEU A 95 -1.22 -18.65 2.93
N GLU A 96 -2.38 -18.58 2.27
CA GLU A 96 -2.49 -18.60 0.81
C GLU A 96 -1.83 -17.36 0.21
N VAL A 97 -2.10 -16.16 0.75
CA VAL A 97 -1.47 -14.91 0.30
C VAL A 97 0.04 -14.95 0.49
N LYS A 98 0.51 -15.44 1.64
CA LYS A 98 1.94 -15.60 1.93
C LYS A 98 2.62 -16.50 0.91
N GLU A 99 2.03 -17.65 0.62
CA GLU A 99 2.56 -18.58 -0.38
C GLU A 99 2.63 -17.95 -1.78
N ILE A 100 1.57 -17.28 -2.21
CA ILE A 100 1.49 -16.60 -3.52
C ILE A 100 2.59 -15.54 -3.64
N LEU A 101 2.74 -14.68 -2.64
CA LEU A 101 3.73 -13.59 -2.66
C LEU A 101 5.17 -14.12 -2.56
N GLU A 102 5.44 -15.06 -1.65
CA GLU A 102 6.79 -15.64 -1.51
C GLU A 102 7.20 -16.46 -2.72
N ARG A 103 6.25 -17.07 -3.43
CA ARG A 103 6.51 -17.65 -4.75
C ARG A 103 6.88 -16.58 -5.76
N GLY A 104 6.10 -15.51 -5.86
CA GLY A 104 6.38 -14.44 -6.82
C GLY A 104 7.70 -13.72 -6.55
N LEU A 105 8.11 -13.58 -5.28
CA LEU A 105 9.40 -12.99 -4.91
C LEU A 105 10.61 -13.79 -5.39
N ARG A 106 10.44 -15.07 -5.76
CA ARG A 106 11.49 -15.87 -6.40
C ARG A 106 11.67 -15.56 -7.89
N HIS A 107 10.76 -14.81 -8.51
CA HIS A 107 10.88 -14.40 -9.90
C HIS A 107 12.08 -13.46 -10.08
N PRO A 108 12.91 -13.61 -11.13
CA PRO A 108 14.11 -12.78 -11.34
C PRO A 108 13.85 -11.28 -11.34
N ASP A 109 12.69 -10.86 -11.87
CA ASP A 109 12.28 -9.46 -11.96
C ASP A 109 11.52 -8.92 -10.73
N ALA A 110 11.26 -9.74 -9.70
CA ALA A 110 10.46 -9.33 -8.55
C ALA A 110 11.02 -8.09 -7.85
N LYS A 111 12.35 -7.96 -7.78
CA LYS A 111 13.04 -6.80 -7.19
C LYS A 111 12.80 -5.47 -7.92
N HIS A 112 12.27 -5.50 -9.14
CA HIS A 112 11.93 -4.31 -9.93
C HIS A 112 10.43 -4.14 -10.11
N HIS A 113 9.61 -4.99 -9.50
CA HIS A 113 8.16 -4.95 -9.65
C HIS A 113 7.52 -4.31 -8.41
N PRO A 114 7.03 -3.06 -8.48
CA PRO A 114 6.56 -2.33 -7.30
C PRO A 114 5.38 -3.02 -6.61
N GLY A 115 4.48 -3.63 -7.38
CA GLY A 115 3.28 -4.28 -6.86
C GLY A 115 3.55 -5.41 -5.86
N ILE A 116 4.37 -6.39 -6.24
CA ILE A 116 4.68 -7.52 -5.35
C ILE A 116 5.46 -7.09 -4.10
N LEU A 117 6.39 -6.14 -4.23
CA LEU A 117 7.15 -5.61 -3.10
C LEU A 117 6.22 -4.88 -2.13
N HIS A 118 5.31 -4.06 -2.66
CA HIS A 118 4.28 -3.34 -1.91
C HIS A 118 3.36 -4.30 -1.16
N MET A 119 2.80 -5.30 -1.84
CA MET A 119 1.90 -6.28 -1.21
C MET A 119 2.61 -7.12 -0.15
N TYR A 120 3.88 -7.48 -0.35
CA TYR A 120 4.63 -8.25 0.63
C TYR A 120 4.90 -7.46 1.92
N ILE A 121 5.26 -6.17 1.81
CA ILE A 121 5.39 -5.29 2.97
C ILE A 121 4.08 -5.24 3.76
N HIS A 122 2.96 -5.00 3.07
CA HIS A 122 1.64 -4.95 3.70
C HIS A 122 1.17 -6.27 4.30
N LEU A 123 1.58 -7.40 3.72
CA LEU A 123 1.28 -8.69 4.29
C LEU A 123 1.98 -8.85 5.64
N VAL A 124 3.29 -8.58 5.71
CA VAL A 124 4.09 -9.00 6.88
C VAL A 124 4.22 -7.94 7.96
N GLU A 125 3.83 -6.68 7.70
CA GLU A 125 3.90 -5.60 8.70
C GLU A 125 3.10 -5.90 9.98
N MET A 126 2.03 -6.68 9.89
CA MET A 126 1.23 -7.08 11.06
C MET A 126 1.63 -8.44 11.65
N SER A 127 2.67 -9.08 11.10
CA SER A 127 3.12 -10.41 11.54
C SER A 127 4.06 -10.33 12.75
N ASP A 128 4.38 -11.49 13.32
CA ASP A 128 5.39 -11.66 14.37
C ASP A 128 6.84 -11.65 13.85
N GLN A 129 7.04 -11.56 12.52
CA GLN A 129 8.34 -11.56 11.84
C GLN A 129 8.40 -10.52 10.71
N PRO A 130 8.15 -9.23 10.97
CA PRO A 130 8.12 -8.18 9.94
C PRO A 130 9.49 -7.97 9.26
N GLU A 131 10.60 -8.33 9.92
CA GLU A 131 11.97 -8.19 9.42
C GLU A 131 12.23 -8.95 8.11
N ILE A 132 11.42 -9.96 7.79
CA ILE A 132 11.55 -10.72 6.54
C ILE A 132 11.31 -9.84 5.29
N ALA A 133 10.60 -8.72 5.43
CA ALA A 133 10.37 -7.79 4.33
C ALA A 133 11.44 -6.69 4.18
N VAL A 134 12.51 -6.67 4.99
CA VAL A 134 13.55 -5.63 4.87
C VAL A 134 14.14 -5.57 3.45
N ILE A 135 14.42 -6.72 2.82
CA ILE A 135 14.96 -6.74 1.45
C ILE A 135 13.93 -6.24 0.43
N ALA A 136 12.66 -6.59 0.59
CA ALA A 136 11.60 -6.10 -0.29
C ALA A 136 11.39 -4.58 -0.14
N ALA A 137 11.42 -4.09 1.10
CA ALA A 137 11.38 -2.67 1.43
C ALA A 137 12.57 -1.90 0.82
N ASP A 138 13.76 -2.49 0.84
CA ASP A 138 14.96 -1.89 0.25
C ASP A 138 14.86 -1.76 -1.27
N HIS A 139 14.35 -2.80 -1.94
CA HIS A 139 14.10 -2.76 -3.38
C HIS A 139 13.05 -1.70 -3.77
N LEU A 140 11.97 -1.56 -2.99
CA LEU A 140 10.90 -0.62 -3.31
C LEU A 140 11.30 0.85 -3.10
N ARG A 141 12.18 1.13 -2.14
CA ARG A 141 12.45 2.47 -1.58
C ARG A 141 12.79 3.57 -2.57
N THR A 142 13.35 3.23 -3.72
CA THR A 142 13.75 4.21 -4.75
C THR A 142 13.19 3.88 -6.13
N LEU A 143 12.38 2.82 -6.23
CA LEU A 143 11.97 2.26 -7.50
C LEU A 143 11.03 3.21 -8.27
N ILE A 144 10.07 3.82 -7.57
CA ILE A 144 9.08 4.75 -8.15
C ILE A 144 9.12 6.09 -7.39
N PRO A 145 10.13 6.95 -7.63
CA PRO A 145 10.45 8.09 -6.76
C PRO A 145 9.36 9.15 -6.68
N ASP A 146 8.52 9.29 -7.72
CA ASP A 146 7.41 10.26 -7.76
C ASP A 146 6.05 9.68 -7.31
N ALA A 147 6.00 8.40 -6.89
CA ALA A 147 4.81 7.83 -6.26
C ALA A 147 4.96 7.89 -4.73
N GLY A 148 4.46 8.97 -4.10
CA GLY A 148 4.63 9.23 -2.68
C GLY A 148 4.26 8.03 -1.78
N HIS A 149 3.12 7.39 -2.06
CA HIS A 149 2.70 6.15 -1.37
C HIS A 149 3.71 5.01 -1.47
N LEU A 150 4.15 4.65 -2.69
CA LEU A 150 5.14 3.58 -2.87
C LEU A 150 6.50 3.94 -2.28
N HIS A 151 6.87 5.22 -2.30
CA HIS A 151 8.08 5.71 -1.66
C HIS A 151 7.97 5.57 -0.13
N HIS A 152 6.79 5.82 0.45
CA HIS A 152 6.48 5.71 1.88
C HIS A 152 6.50 4.26 2.40
N MET A 153 6.01 3.31 1.60
CA MET A 153 5.79 1.91 1.98
C MET A 153 6.92 1.23 2.79
N PRO A 154 8.22 1.36 2.43
CA PRO A 154 9.31 0.79 3.22
C PRO A 154 9.33 1.20 4.69
N SER A 155 8.82 2.40 5.02
CA SER A 155 8.82 2.90 6.39
C SER A 155 7.91 2.10 7.33
N HIS A 156 6.94 1.35 6.80
CA HIS A 156 6.12 0.44 7.59
C HIS A 156 7.00 -0.60 8.29
N ILE A 157 7.93 -1.20 7.56
CA ILE A 157 8.89 -2.15 8.13
C ILE A 157 9.88 -1.41 9.03
N ASP A 158 10.44 -0.28 8.57
CA ASP A 158 11.43 0.48 9.33
C ASP A 158 10.93 0.87 10.73
N VAL A 159 9.68 1.34 10.84
CA VAL A 159 9.07 1.70 12.13
C VAL A 159 8.96 0.51 13.07
N ILE A 160 8.52 -0.64 12.55
CA ILE A 160 8.22 -1.82 13.35
C ILE A 160 9.51 -2.49 13.85
N ILE A 161 10.58 -2.46 13.04
CA ILE A 161 11.90 -2.94 13.47
C ILE A 161 12.71 -1.90 14.26
N GLY A 162 12.18 -0.69 14.44
CA GLY A 162 12.81 0.38 15.22
C GLY A 162 13.88 1.21 14.49
N ASP A 163 14.01 1.09 13.16
CA ASP A 163 14.91 1.97 12.37
C ASP A 163 14.21 3.30 12.02
N TYR A 164 13.96 4.11 13.05
CA TYR A 164 13.27 5.40 12.90
C TYR A 164 14.05 6.39 12.03
N ARG A 165 15.38 6.25 11.93
CA ARG A 165 16.20 7.06 11.04
C ARG A 165 15.83 6.79 9.57
N ARG A 166 15.68 5.53 9.17
CA ARG A 166 15.23 5.19 7.80
C ARG A 166 13.78 5.56 7.57
N ALA A 167 12.90 5.34 8.56
CA ALA A 167 11.50 5.74 8.48
C ALA A 167 11.35 7.24 8.19
N LEU A 168 12.06 8.09 8.95
CA LEU A 168 12.11 9.54 8.72
C LEU A 168 12.59 9.86 7.30
N GLN A 169 13.73 9.33 6.89
CA GLN A 169 14.32 9.63 5.58
C GLN A 169 13.40 9.25 4.42
N THR A 170 12.77 8.09 4.50
CA THR A 170 11.80 7.63 3.50
C THR A 170 10.57 8.53 3.46
N ASN A 171 10.01 8.88 4.61
CA ASN A 171 8.79 9.68 4.67
C ASN A 171 9.03 11.13 4.23
N LEU A 172 10.21 11.68 4.51
CA LEU A 172 10.60 12.98 3.99
C LEU A 172 10.57 12.99 2.46
N LYS A 173 11.17 11.97 1.82
CA LYS A 173 11.17 11.84 0.35
C LYS A 173 9.77 11.61 -0.22
N ALA A 174 8.94 10.81 0.45
CA ALA A 174 7.54 10.61 0.08
C ALA A 174 6.77 11.94 0.07
N THR A 175 6.93 12.77 1.10
CA THR A 175 6.24 14.08 1.16
C THR A 175 6.72 15.05 0.07
N ILE A 176 7.99 14.95 -0.37
CA ILE A 176 8.49 15.74 -1.50
C ILE A 176 7.79 15.33 -2.81
N ALA A 177 7.61 14.03 -3.05
CA ALA A 177 6.86 13.53 -4.20
C ALA A 177 5.38 13.99 -4.15
N ASP A 178 4.78 13.90 -2.97
CA ASP A 178 3.41 14.35 -2.72
C ASP A 178 3.19 15.83 -2.97
N ASP A 179 4.18 16.66 -2.63
CA ASP A 179 4.09 18.11 -2.85
C ASP A 179 4.21 18.48 -4.33
N LYS A 180 5.02 17.76 -5.11
CA LYS A 180 5.00 17.92 -6.58
C LYS A 180 3.62 17.61 -7.16
N TYR A 181 2.97 16.54 -6.68
CA TYR A 181 1.60 16.21 -7.09
C TYR A 181 0.62 17.31 -6.69
N TYR A 182 0.68 17.78 -5.44
CA TYR A 182 -0.21 18.82 -4.93
C TYR A 182 -0.07 20.15 -5.69
N GLN A 183 1.15 20.55 -6.03
CA GLN A 183 1.39 21.74 -6.85
C GLN A 183 0.74 21.65 -8.23
N ARG A 184 0.63 20.44 -8.80
CA ARG A 184 0.02 20.20 -10.11
C ARG A 184 -1.50 20.04 -10.06
N GLU A 185 -2.01 19.27 -9.10
CA GLU A 185 -3.40 18.78 -9.08
C GLU A 185 -4.27 19.43 -7.97
N GLY A 186 -3.66 20.20 -7.08
CA GLY A 186 -4.30 20.75 -5.89
C GLY A 186 -4.65 19.69 -4.83
N GLY A 187 -5.37 20.12 -3.79
CA GLY A 187 -5.71 19.30 -2.61
C GLY A 187 -7.14 18.75 -2.55
N LYS A 188 -7.98 19.00 -3.55
CA LYS A 188 -9.39 18.58 -3.56
C LYS A 188 -9.58 17.28 -4.35
N ASN A 189 -8.84 16.26 -3.97
CA ASN A 189 -8.89 14.94 -4.59
C ASN A 189 -8.59 13.84 -3.56
N PHE A 190 -8.91 12.60 -3.92
CA PHE A 190 -8.70 11.45 -3.04
C PHE A 190 -7.23 11.24 -2.64
N TYR A 191 -6.28 11.71 -3.46
CA TYR A 191 -4.86 11.58 -3.18
C TYR A 191 -4.43 12.35 -1.92
N THR A 192 -5.20 13.35 -1.48
CA THR A 192 -4.97 14.06 -0.21
C THR A 192 -4.90 13.12 1.00
N PHE A 193 -5.64 12.01 1.01
CA PHE A 193 -5.54 11.01 2.08
C PHE A 193 -4.18 10.30 2.11
N TYR A 194 -3.59 10.00 0.95
CA TYR A 194 -2.25 9.41 0.88
C TYR A 194 -1.18 10.42 1.32
N ARG A 195 -1.30 11.67 0.91
CA ARG A 195 -0.38 12.74 1.36
C ARG A 195 -0.40 12.87 2.88
N MET A 196 -1.60 12.96 3.46
CA MET A 196 -1.84 12.98 4.90
C MET A 196 -1.19 11.81 5.63
N HIS A 197 -1.36 10.60 5.08
CA HIS A 197 -0.76 9.39 5.63
C HIS A 197 0.77 9.48 5.67
N ASN A 198 1.40 9.88 4.56
CA ASN A 198 2.85 10.01 4.46
C ASN A 198 3.41 11.09 5.41
N TYR A 199 2.70 12.23 5.53
CA TYR A 199 3.06 13.27 6.49
C TYR A 199 2.93 12.80 7.94
N HIS A 200 1.84 12.12 8.29
CA HIS A 200 1.67 11.57 9.64
C HIS A 200 2.79 10.57 10.00
N SER A 201 3.16 9.72 9.04
CA SER A 201 4.28 8.80 9.20
C SER A 201 5.65 9.52 9.28
N LEU A 202 5.83 10.67 8.61
CA LEU A 202 6.99 11.54 8.79
C LEU A 202 7.04 12.11 10.21
N VAL A 203 5.93 12.65 10.71
CA VAL A 203 5.82 13.19 12.08
C VAL A 203 6.20 12.10 13.09
N TYR A 204 5.61 10.91 12.96
CA TYR A 204 5.90 9.78 13.84
C TYR A 204 7.38 9.39 13.80
N GLY A 205 7.94 9.17 12.59
CA GLY A 205 9.36 8.81 12.43
C GLY A 205 10.30 9.88 12.98
N ALA A 206 9.97 11.16 12.79
CA ALA A 206 10.74 12.28 13.31
C ALA A 206 10.71 12.34 14.85
N MET A 207 9.55 12.16 15.47
CA MET A 207 9.43 12.11 16.93
C MET A 207 10.27 10.98 17.52
N MET A 208 10.16 9.77 16.97
CA MET A 208 10.89 8.61 17.47
C MET A 208 12.40 8.69 17.21
N ALA A 209 12.83 9.44 16.19
CA ALA A 209 14.24 9.73 15.92
C ALA A 209 14.78 10.98 16.67
N GLY A 210 13.99 11.59 17.56
CA GLY A 210 14.38 12.78 18.32
C GLY A 210 14.54 14.05 17.47
N GLN A 211 13.92 14.10 16.28
CA GLN A 211 13.98 15.21 15.33
C GLN A 211 12.77 16.13 15.47
N ALA A 212 12.69 16.86 16.59
CA ALA A 212 11.55 17.72 16.93
C ALA A 212 11.26 18.80 15.87
N SER A 213 12.29 19.42 15.29
CA SER A 213 12.13 20.43 14.25
C SER A 213 11.42 19.86 13.00
N VAL A 214 11.83 18.67 12.55
CA VAL A 214 11.23 18.00 11.39
C VAL A 214 9.78 17.62 11.67
N ALA A 215 9.46 17.15 12.88
CA ALA A 215 8.11 16.80 13.27
C ALA A 215 7.16 18.02 13.23
N LEU A 216 7.61 19.15 13.80
CA LEU A 216 6.82 20.38 13.82
C LEU A 216 6.65 20.98 12.42
N GLU A 217 7.71 20.96 11.60
CA GLU A 217 7.62 21.41 10.20
C GLU A 217 6.63 20.57 9.39
N ALA A 218 6.67 19.24 9.53
CA ALA A 218 5.73 18.35 8.87
C ALA A 218 4.28 18.59 9.32
N ALA A 219 4.06 18.82 10.63
CA ALA A 219 2.74 19.19 11.16
C ALA A 219 2.22 20.50 10.56
N SER A 220 3.05 21.55 10.50
CA SER A 220 2.68 22.82 9.88
C SER A 220 2.36 22.68 8.38
N ARG A 221 3.06 21.79 7.66
CA ARG A 221 2.75 21.48 6.24
C ARG A 221 1.41 20.77 6.08
N ILE A 222 1.04 19.88 7.01
CA ILE A 222 -0.31 19.28 7.04
C ILE A 222 -1.35 20.38 7.22
N GLU A 223 -1.22 21.21 8.25
CA GLU A 223 -2.17 22.28 8.58
C GLU A 223 -2.35 23.28 7.43
N ALA A 224 -1.26 23.65 6.75
CA ALA A 224 -1.31 24.57 5.62
C ALA A 224 -2.05 24.01 4.39
N THR A 225 -2.16 22.68 4.26
CA THR A 225 -2.74 22.02 3.07
C THR A 225 -4.12 21.41 3.32
N LEU A 226 -4.51 21.24 4.58
CA LEU A 226 -5.86 20.86 4.98
C LEU A 226 -6.72 22.10 5.20
N THR A 227 -7.71 22.30 4.32
CA THR A 227 -8.76 23.30 4.54
C THR A 227 -10.03 22.62 5.05
N GLU A 228 -10.92 23.34 5.73
CA GLU A 228 -12.20 22.82 6.25
C GLU A 228 -13.03 22.07 5.19
N ARG A 229 -12.84 22.38 3.90
CA ARG A 229 -13.52 21.74 2.76
C ARG A 229 -12.86 20.45 2.26
N CYS A 230 -11.76 20.00 2.84
CA CYS A 230 -11.17 18.69 2.56
C CYS A 230 -11.86 17.57 3.37
N ALA A 231 -12.61 17.93 4.42
CA ALA A 231 -13.49 17.02 5.12
C ALA A 231 -14.87 17.02 4.44
N ILE A 232 -15.32 15.83 4.07
CA ILE A 232 -16.72 15.48 3.76
C ILE A 232 -17.34 16.13 2.50
N GLY A 233 -17.39 15.33 1.43
CA GLY A 233 -18.39 15.38 0.37
C GLY A 233 -18.88 13.97 0.12
#